data_AF-A0A927A9L3-F1
#
_entry.id   AF-A0A927A9L3-F1
#
_cell.length_a   1.000
_cell.length_b   1.000
_cell.length_c   1.000
_cell.angle_alpha   90.00
_cell.angle_beta   90.00
_cell.angle_gamma   90.00
#
_symmetry.space_group_name_H-M   'P 1'
#
loop_
_entity.id
_entity.type
_entity.pdbx_description
1 polymer ?
#
loop_
_entity_poly.entity_id
_entity_poly.type
_entity_poly.pdbx_seq_one_letter_code
_entity_poly.pdbx_strand_id
1 'polypeptide(L)'
;MPQSRFWKDLPVPVRWLFRPWLLVALGLHAVLLAVPLPENPGATDISDETVEGIRLVTLPPAPPPVPEPSVAVIPAPVVAPPAPSLTPVAPPQIRPTAPPPPAKPAEPVATAPSPAATPTPTPTPLPEASVSPPPPEPEITIQPSPDPLAAIPEVANFPHLTDSAPSCGGQAGCWQTGNTHWRGVAMTLEQDLQSRGYMIDQLELADDTGIRVYAVSKAGEIAYYLNLLSTFEGTVYIVSEQPMTREELNAMVGVQS
;
A
#
# COMPACT_ATOMS: atom_id res chain seq x y z
N MET A 1 -7.90 22.40 5.18
CA MET A 1 -6.55 22.01 5.67
C MET A 1 -6.18 22.83 6.91
N PRO A 2 -6.32 22.27 8.13
CA PRO A 2 -5.81 22.91 9.34
C PRO A 2 -4.29 22.90 9.28
N GLN A 3 -3.69 24.02 8.90
CA GLN A 3 -2.24 24.19 8.98
C GLN A 3 -1.79 23.86 10.41
N SER A 4 -0.79 22.98 10.49
CA SER A 4 -0.17 22.46 11.71
C SER A 4 0.21 23.58 12.69
N ARG A 5 -0.75 23.95 13.55
CA ARG A 5 -0.54 24.92 14.64
C ARG A 5 0.52 24.46 15.64
N PHE A 6 0.85 23.17 15.61
CA PHE A 6 1.83 22.52 16.48
C PHE A 6 3.21 23.18 16.49
N TRP A 7 3.62 23.83 15.39
CA TRP A 7 4.95 24.46 15.30
C TRP A 7 5.01 25.85 15.96
N LYS A 8 3.87 26.48 16.24
CA LYS A 8 3.78 27.85 16.78
C LYS A 8 3.76 27.93 18.30
N ASP A 9 3.74 26.80 19.01
CA ASP A 9 3.74 26.76 20.48
C ASP A 9 5.05 26.22 21.08
N LEU A 10 6.02 25.83 20.25
CA LEU A 10 7.32 25.39 20.77
C LEU A 10 8.07 26.58 21.40
N PRO A 11 8.65 26.42 22.60
CA PRO A 11 9.39 27.49 23.27
C PRO A 11 10.58 27.93 22.42
N VAL A 12 10.85 29.25 22.44
CA VAL A 12 11.89 29.92 21.64
C VAL A 12 13.22 29.17 21.53
N PRO A 13 13.81 28.60 22.60
CA PRO A 13 15.07 27.86 22.49
C PRO A 13 14.98 26.58 21.64
N VAL A 14 13.82 25.90 21.61
CA VAL A 14 13.64 24.65 20.85
C VAL A 14 13.57 24.92 19.35
N ARG A 15 12.95 26.03 18.92
CA ARG A 15 12.91 26.42 17.49
C ARG A 15 14.29 26.68 16.91
N TRP A 16 15.22 27.15 17.75
CA TRP A 16 16.59 27.44 17.35
C TRP A 16 17.40 26.16 17.08
N LEU A 17 17.08 25.06 17.79
CA LEU A 17 17.72 23.75 17.59
C LEU A 17 17.25 23.05 16.31
N PHE A 18 15.98 23.23 15.92
CA PHE A 18 15.39 22.53 14.77
C PHE A 18 15.96 23.00 13.43
N ARG A 19 16.27 24.28 13.29
CA ARG A 19 16.79 24.86 12.04
C ARG A 19 18.11 24.22 11.54
N PRO A 20 19.17 24.11 12.35
CA PRO A 20 20.41 23.46 11.92
C PRO A 20 20.20 21.97 11.65
N TRP A 21 19.35 21.29 12.43
CA TRP A 21 19.08 19.86 12.25
C TRP A 21 18.39 19.56 10.92
N LEU A 22 17.47 20.42 10.51
CA LEU A 22 16.81 20.32 9.20
C LEU A 22 17.81 20.49 8.05
N LEU A 23 18.77 21.42 8.16
CA LEU A 23 19.82 21.60 7.15
C LEU A 23 20.76 20.39 7.08
N VAL A 24 21.10 19.79 8.22
CA VAL A 24 21.89 18.54 8.27
C VAL A 24 21.14 17.40 7.60
N ALA A 25 19.84 17.23 7.88
CA ALA A 25 19.02 16.20 7.26
C ALA A 25 18.91 16.38 5.74
N LEU A 26 18.75 17.63 5.27
CA LEU A 26 18.70 17.97 3.85
C LEU A 26 20.05 17.70 3.16
N GLY A 27 21.15 18.07 3.81
CA GLY A 27 22.51 17.82 3.30
C GLY A 27 22.82 16.32 3.22
N LEU A 28 22.43 15.55 4.23
CA LEU A 28 22.59 14.09 4.22
C LEU A 28 21.80 13.45 3.09
N HIS A 29 20.56 13.88 2.86
CA HIS A 29 19.75 13.40 1.73
C HIS A 29 20.39 13.74 0.38
N ALA A 30 20.89 14.96 0.21
CA ALA A 30 21.57 15.36 -1.03
C ALA A 30 22.83 14.52 -1.29
N VAL A 31 23.60 14.19 -0.25
CA VAL A 31 24.77 13.30 -0.35
C VAL A 31 24.34 11.88 -0.74
N LEU A 32 23.27 11.35 -0.13
CA LEU A 32 22.73 10.03 -0.45
C LEU A 32 22.27 9.90 -1.90
N LEU A 33 21.68 10.97 -2.46
CA LEU A 33 21.28 11.03 -3.87
C LEU A 33 22.47 11.23 -4.82
N ALA A 34 23.58 11.78 -4.33
CA ALA A 34 24.80 11.98 -5.12
C ALA A 34 25.71 10.74 -5.17
N VAL A 35 25.48 9.74 -4.29
CA VAL A 35 26.19 8.46 -4.39
C VAL A 35 25.65 7.70 -5.60
N PRO A 36 26.48 7.41 -6.62
CA PRO A 36 26.03 6.64 -7.77
C PRO A 36 25.58 5.26 -7.30
N LEU A 37 24.32 4.92 -7.55
CA LEU A 37 23.83 3.57 -7.26
C LEU A 37 24.63 2.59 -8.11
N PRO A 38 25.19 1.52 -7.53
CA PRO A 38 25.82 0.46 -8.30
C PRO A 38 24.77 -0.11 -9.26
N GLU A 39 25.03 0.03 -10.56
CA GLU A 39 24.20 -0.55 -11.61
C GLU A 39 24.07 -2.04 -11.32
N ASN A 40 22.83 -2.47 -11.04
CA ASN A 40 22.54 -3.86 -10.78
C ASN A 40 22.71 -4.63 -12.10
N PRO A 41 23.68 -5.54 -12.25
CA PRO A 41 24.01 -6.17 -13.53
C PRO A 41 22.97 -7.21 -14.01
N GLY A 42 21.69 -7.01 -13.70
CA GLY A 42 20.59 -7.95 -13.97
C GLY A 42 19.37 -7.36 -14.68
N ALA A 43 19.35 -6.07 -15.04
CA ALA A 43 18.30 -5.52 -15.89
C ALA A 43 18.59 -5.87 -17.35
N THR A 44 18.21 -7.08 -17.74
CA THR A 44 18.15 -7.50 -19.14
C THR A 44 17.26 -6.52 -19.88
N ASP A 45 17.87 -5.80 -20.81
CA ASP A 45 17.27 -4.97 -21.84
C ASP A 45 16.22 -5.79 -22.60
N ILE A 46 14.94 -5.66 -22.21
CA ILE A 46 13.81 -6.08 -23.05
C ILE A 46 13.62 -4.95 -24.04
N SER A 47 14.49 -4.95 -25.05
CA SER A 47 14.36 -4.15 -26.25
C SER A 47 13.02 -4.47 -26.92
N ASP A 48 12.24 -3.41 -27.09
CA ASP A 48 11.34 -3.10 -28.20
C ASP A 48 11.41 -4.11 -29.37
N GLU A 49 10.69 -5.23 -29.26
CA GLU A 49 10.36 -6.08 -30.40
C GLU A 49 8.99 -5.66 -30.92
N THR A 50 9.02 -5.08 -32.11
CA THR A 50 7.90 -4.66 -32.93
C THR A 50 6.89 -5.81 -33.05
N VAL A 51 5.69 -5.63 -32.47
CA VAL A 51 4.58 -6.59 -32.61
C VAL A 51 4.03 -6.51 -34.02
N GLU A 52 4.69 -7.17 -34.96
CA GLU A 52 4.19 -7.50 -36.27
C GLU A 52 3.52 -8.88 -36.21
N GLY A 53 2.18 -8.90 -36.27
CA GLY A 53 1.41 -10.11 -36.54
C GLY A 53 1.00 -10.93 -35.31
N ILE A 54 -0.20 -10.64 -34.79
CA ILE A 54 -0.96 -11.56 -33.94
C ILE A 54 -1.24 -12.83 -34.74
N ARG A 55 -0.38 -13.85 -34.63
CA ARG A 55 -0.72 -15.22 -35.01
C ARG A 55 -1.68 -15.75 -33.96
N LEU A 56 -2.95 -15.95 -34.36
CA LEU A 56 -3.89 -16.80 -33.63
C LEU A 56 -3.21 -18.16 -33.35
N VAL A 57 -2.85 -18.40 -32.10
CA VAL A 57 -2.48 -19.73 -31.62
C VAL A 57 -3.78 -20.49 -31.39
N THR A 58 -4.22 -21.21 -32.41
CA THR A 58 -5.31 -22.19 -32.28
C THR A 58 -4.83 -23.29 -31.35
N LEU A 59 -5.42 -23.38 -30.16
CA LEU A 59 -5.13 -24.47 -29.23
C LEU A 59 -5.51 -25.81 -29.86
N PRO A 60 -4.62 -26.83 -29.79
CA PRO A 60 -4.93 -28.18 -30.23
C PRO A 60 -6.20 -28.71 -29.54
N PRO A 61 -7.05 -29.47 -30.24
CA PRO A 61 -8.24 -30.09 -29.64
C PRO A 61 -7.83 -30.96 -28.45
N ALA A 62 -8.56 -30.82 -27.35
CA ALA A 62 -8.32 -31.53 -26.11
C ALA A 62 -8.24 -33.05 -26.36
N PRO A 63 -7.21 -33.75 -25.84
CA PRO A 63 -7.12 -35.20 -25.95
C PRO A 63 -8.33 -35.86 -25.28
N PRO A 64 -8.79 -37.02 -25.79
CA PRO A 64 -9.92 -37.75 -25.23
C PRO A 64 -9.65 -38.13 -23.76
N PRO A 65 -10.71 -38.24 -22.94
CA PRO A 65 -10.58 -38.58 -21.52
C PRO A 65 -9.85 -39.91 -21.36
N VAL A 66 -8.69 -39.87 -20.70
CA VAL A 66 -7.94 -41.05 -20.29
C VAL A 66 -8.78 -41.79 -19.23
N PRO A 67 -8.97 -43.12 -19.34
CA PRO A 67 -9.74 -43.89 -18.37
C PRO A 67 -9.18 -43.74 -16.96
N GLU A 68 -10.08 -43.56 -15.99
CA GLU A 68 -9.77 -43.38 -14.57
C GLU A 68 -8.84 -44.49 -14.06
N PRO A 69 -7.72 -44.14 -13.39
CA PRO A 69 -6.88 -45.12 -12.74
C PRO A 69 -7.65 -45.80 -11.61
N SER A 70 -7.70 -47.13 -11.68
CA SER A 70 -8.19 -48.01 -10.63
C SER A 70 -7.49 -47.69 -9.31
N VAL A 71 -8.29 -47.36 -8.30
CA VAL A 71 -7.84 -47.02 -6.94
C VAL A 71 -7.08 -48.20 -6.34
N ALA A 72 -5.75 -48.09 -6.31
CA ALA A 72 -4.91 -49.00 -5.56
C ALA A 72 -5.10 -48.72 -4.07
N VAL A 73 -5.48 -49.76 -3.32
CA VAL A 73 -5.65 -49.77 -1.87
C VAL A 73 -4.32 -49.36 -1.22
N ILE A 74 -4.30 -48.17 -0.63
CA ILE A 74 -3.15 -47.65 0.12
C ILE A 74 -3.04 -48.44 1.44
N PRO A 75 -1.91 -49.11 1.73
CA PRO A 75 -1.70 -49.79 2.99
C PRO A 75 -1.65 -48.81 4.17
N ALA A 76 -2.14 -49.26 5.32
CA ALA A 76 -2.28 -48.47 6.53
C ALA A 76 -0.95 -47.83 6.98
N PRO A 77 -0.98 -46.59 7.50
CA PRO A 77 0.21 -45.88 7.93
C PRO A 77 0.87 -46.59 9.12
N VAL A 78 2.14 -46.94 8.96
CA VAL A 78 3.01 -47.42 10.04
C VAL A 78 3.25 -46.26 11.00
N VAL A 79 2.82 -46.44 12.25
CA VAL A 79 2.99 -45.48 13.35
C VAL A 79 4.48 -45.31 13.64
N ALA A 80 5.02 -44.11 13.35
CA ALA A 80 6.37 -43.75 13.72
C ALA A 80 6.49 -43.55 15.25
N PRO A 81 7.62 -43.94 15.87
CA PRO A 81 7.85 -43.76 17.29
C PRO A 81 7.89 -42.27 17.68
N PRO A 82 7.45 -41.92 18.90
CA PRO A 82 7.38 -40.53 19.36
C PRO A 82 8.78 -39.90 19.40
N ALA A 83 8.91 -38.72 18.78
CA ALA A 83 10.13 -37.94 18.81
C ALA A 83 10.46 -37.51 20.25
N PRO A 84 11.76 -37.45 20.63
CA PRO A 84 12.18 -37.02 21.96
C PRO A 84 11.78 -35.56 22.21
N SER A 85 11.17 -35.34 23.37
CA SER A 85 10.73 -34.01 23.84
C SER A 85 11.96 -33.12 24.06
N LEU A 86 12.07 -32.04 23.30
CA LEU A 86 13.13 -31.04 23.47
C LEU A 86 12.77 -30.14 24.67
N THR A 87 13.59 -30.21 25.72
CA THR A 87 13.50 -29.30 26.87
C THR A 87 13.72 -27.85 26.44
N PRO A 88 12.84 -26.91 26.85
CA PRO A 88 12.97 -25.48 26.54
C PRO A 88 14.28 -24.90 27.08
N VAL A 89 15.07 -24.27 26.21
CA VAL A 89 16.27 -23.52 26.59
C VAL A 89 15.83 -22.18 27.18
N ALA A 90 16.34 -21.86 28.37
CA ALA A 90 16.00 -20.63 29.08
C ALA A 90 16.44 -19.38 28.28
N PRO A 91 15.60 -18.31 28.23
CA PRO A 91 15.93 -17.10 27.50
C PRO A 91 17.16 -16.38 28.10
N PRO A 92 18.03 -15.79 27.27
CA PRO A 92 19.18 -15.03 27.72
C PRO A 92 18.75 -13.78 28.49
N GLN A 93 19.24 -13.60 29.70
CA GLN A 93 19.01 -12.37 30.47
C GLN A 93 19.81 -11.21 29.86
N ILE A 94 19.10 -10.21 29.35
CA ILE A 94 19.68 -8.98 28.81
C ILE A 94 20.13 -8.11 29.99
N ARG A 95 21.44 -7.84 30.10
CA ARG A 95 21.97 -6.91 31.10
C ARG A 95 21.68 -5.47 30.68
N PRO A 96 21.19 -4.60 31.58
CA PRO A 96 21.02 -3.16 31.30
C PRO A 96 22.36 -2.49 31.01
N THR A 97 22.46 -1.84 29.85
CA THR A 97 23.63 -1.04 29.46
C THR A 97 23.64 0.28 30.23
N ALA A 98 24.83 0.68 30.71
CA ALA A 98 25.01 1.91 31.49
C ALA A 98 24.65 3.17 30.70
N PRO A 99 24.13 4.23 31.36
CA PRO A 99 23.78 5.49 30.71
C PRO A 99 25.04 6.24 30.20
N PRO A 100 24.94 6.94 29.06
CA PRO A 100 26.05 7.70 28.50
C PRO A 100 26.40 8.94 29.37
N PRO A 101 27.67 9.37 29.36
CA PRO A 101 28.12 10.52 30.14
C PRO A 101 27.54 11.86 29.64
N PRO A 102 27.40 12.87 30.51
CA PRO A 102 26.85 14.18 30.15
C PRO A 102 27.75 14.94 29.18
N ALA A 103 27.15 15.47 28.10
CA ALA A 103 27.86 16.31 27.13
C ALA A 103 28.20 17.68 27.72
N LYS A 104 29.42 18.16 27.41
CA LYS A 104 29.99 19.44 27.87
C LYS A 104 29.33 20.63 27.13
N PRO A 105 29.00 21.74 27.81
CA PRO A 105 28.44 22.93 27.17
C PRO A 105 29.43 23.60 26.20
N ALA A 106 28.96 23.96 25.01
CA ALA A 106 29.72 24.72 24.01
C ALA A 106 29.49 26.23 24.15
N GLU A 107 30.55 27.02 23.94
CA GLU A 107 30.55 28.49 24.02
C GLU A 107 29.72 29.16 22.91
N PRO A 108 29.18 30.37 23.14
CA PRO A 108 28.35 31.09 22.18
C PRO A 108 29.21 31.83 21.14
N VAL A 109 28.92 31.62 19.85
CA VAL A 109 29.52 32.37 18.74
C VAL A 109 28.58 33.50 18.33
N ALA A 110 29.14 34.70 18.15
CA ALA A 110 28.42 35.94 17.82
C ALA A 110 27.80 35.91 16.40
N THR A 111 26.54 36.36 16.30
CA THR A 111 25.73 36.34 15.08
C THR A 111 25.96 37.59 14.21
N ALA A 112 26.18 37.38 12.90
CA ALA A 112 26.26 38.44 11.90
C ALA A 112 24.85 38.89 11.39
N PRO A 113 24.69 40.13 10.89
CA PRO A 113 23.40 40.67 10.47
C PRO A 113 22.87 40.09 9.15
N SER A 114 21.54 39.88 9.11
CA SER A 114 20.78 39.29 8.01
C SER A 114 20.49 40.29 6.88
N PRO A 115 20.59 39.91 5.59
CA PRO A 115 20.16 40.74 4.46
C PRO A 115 18.64 40.77 4.30
N ALA A 116 18.13 41.90 3.79
CA ALA A 116 16.73 42.21 3.57
C ALA A 116 16.17 41.53 2.31
N ALA A 117 14.90 41.13 2.37
CA ALA A 117 14.19 40.43 1.30
C ALA A 117 13.63 41.38 0.23
N THR A 118 13.76 40.98 -1.03
CA THR A 118 13.25 41.63 -2.24
C THR A 118 11.81 41.18 -2.52
N PRO A 119 10.89 42.08 -2.95
CA PRO A 119 9.48 41.71 -3.21
C PRO A 119 9.30 40.90 -4.50
N THR A 120 8.43 39.88 -4.43
CA THR A 120 8.02 39.00 -5.54
C THR A 120 6.92 39.67 -6.39
N PRO A 121 6.96 39.55 -7.74
CA PRO A 121 5.96 40.15 -8.62
C PRO A 121 4.61 39.40 -8.63
N THR A 122 3.54 40.18 -8.74
CA THR A 122 2.14 39.76 -8.90
C THR A 122 1.90 39.16 -10.29
N PRO A 123 1.27 37.97 -10.41
CA PRO A 123 0.91 37.41 -11.71
C PRO A 123 -0.28 38.12 -12.36
N THR A 124 -0.16 38.36 -13.66
CA THR A 124 -1.16 38.95 -14.55
C THR A 124 -2.25 37.91 -14.89
N PRO A 125 -3.56 38.27 -14.85
CA PRO A 125 -4.63 37.37 -15.23
C PRO A 125 -4.66 37.10 -16.75
N LEU A 126 -4.87 35.85 -17.12
CA LEU A 126 -5.02 35.35 -18.49
C LEU A 126 -6.50 35.47 -18.93
N PRO A 127 -6.79 35.88 -20.18
CA PRO A 127 -8.16 36.10 -20.65
C PRO A 127 -8.97 34.79 -20.79
N GLU A 128 -10.24 34.84 -20.38
CA GLU A 128 -11.26 33.81 -20.58
C GLU A 128 -11.51 33.54 -22.08
N ALA A 129 -11.30 32.30 -22.50
CA ALA A 129 -11.77 31.81 -23.78
C ALA A 129 -13.26 31.47 -23.66
N SER A 130 -14.10 32.19 -24.39
CA SER A 130 -15.52 31.90 -24.60
C SER A 130 -15.67 30.60 -25.40
N VAL A 131 -15.96 29.49 -24.73
CA VAL A 131 -16.25 28.20 -25.37
C VAL A 131 -17.71 28.15 -25.80
N SER A 132 -17.93 27.91 -27.09
CA SER A 132 -19.24 27.71 -27.70
C SER A 132 -19.92 26.43 -27.15
N PRO A 133 -21.25 26.41 -26.93
CA PRO A 133 -21.93 25.23 -26.40
C PRO A 133 -21.80 24.03 -27.35
N PRO A 134 -21.48 22.82 -26.84
CA PRO A 134 -21.49 21.61 -27.64
C PRO A 134 -22.92 21.22 -28.09
N PRO A 135 -23.06 20.51 -29.22
CA PRO A 135 -24.34 20.02 -29.73
C PRO A 135 -25.02 19.08 -28.73
N PRO A 136 -26.37 19.00 -28.74
CA PRO A 136 -27.11 18.16 -27.80
C PRO A 136 -26.76 16.69 -27.99
N GLU A 137 -26.16 16.12 -26.95
CA GLU A 137 -25.82 14.70 -26.84
C GLU A 137 -27.12 13.88 -26.81
N PRO A 138 -27.19 12.73 -27.52
CA PRO A 138 -28.38 11.88 -27.52
C PRO A 138 -28.71 11.45 -26.10
N GLU A 139 -29.99 11.55 -25.76
CA GLU A 139 -30.59 11.16 -24.49
C GLU A 139 -30.44 9.64 -24.31
N ILE A 140 -29.29 9.19 -23.81
CA ILE A 140 -29.10 7.81 -23.38
C ILE A 140 -30.06 7.59 -22.21
N THR A 141 -31.13 6.86 -22.47
CA THR A 141 -32.01 6.33 -21.44
C THR A 141 -31.16 5.40 -20.58
N ILE A 142 -30.66 5.93 -19.46
CA ILE A 142 -29.94 5.14 -18.45
C ILE A 142 -30.97 4.18 -17.86
N GLN A 143 -31.03 2.98 -18.44
CA GLN A 143 -31.63 1.83 -17.79
C GLN A 143 -30.89 1.68 -16.46
N PRO A 144 -31.58 1.65 -15.29
CA PRO A 144 -30.90 1.55 -14.01
C PRO A 144 -30.08 0.26 -14.03
N SER A 145 -28.76 0.41 -14.17
CA SER A 145 -27.86 -0.73 -14.04
C SER A 145 -28.10 -1.29 -12.64
N PRO A 146 -28.40 -2.59 -12.51
CA PRO A 146 -28.47 -3.20 -11.20
C PRO A 146 -27.15 -2.91 -10.50
N ASP A 147 -27.24 -2.46 -9.25
CA ASP A 147 -26.12 -2.14 -8.38
C ASP A 147 -25.08 -3.28 -8.45
N PRO A 148 -23.92 -3.08 -9.11
CA PRO A 148 -22.98 -4.16 -9.40
C PRO A 148 -22.41 -4.81 -8.14
N LEU A 149 -22.48 -4.12 -6.99
CA LEU A 149 -21.93 -4.60 -5.73
C LEU A 149 -22.83 -5.59 -4.99
N ALA A 150 -24.12 -5.72 -5.36
CA ALA A 150 -25.05 -6.62 -4.69
C ALA A 150 -24.83 -8.12 -5.03
N ALA A 151 -23.94 -8.43 -5.98
CA ALA A 151 -23.80 -9.77 -6.55
C ALA A 151 -22.59 -10.57 -6.04
N ILE A 152 -21.77 -10.05 -5.12
CA ILE A 152 -20.68 -10.82 -4.52
C ILE A 152 -21.13 -11.32 -3.13
N PRO A 153 -21.79 -12.50 -3.02
CA PRO A 153 -22.22 -13.05 -1.73
C PRO A 153 -21.05 -13.30 -0.78
N GLU A 154 -19.82 -13.28 -1.29
CA GLU A 154 -18.60 -13.58 -0.56
C GLU A 154 -18.02 -12.38 0.19
N VAL A 155 -18.26 -11.14 -0.25
CA VAL A 155 -17.79 -9.95 0.48
C VAL A 155 -18.44 -9.86 1.87
N ALA A 156 -19.67 -10.39 2.01
CA ALA A 156 -20.35 -10.45 3.30
C ALA A 156 -19.69 -11.39 4.32
N ASN A 157 -18.90 -12.37 3.87
CA ASN A 157 -18.18 -13.32 4.72
C ASN A 157 -16.67 -13.06 4.80
N PHE A 158 -16.22 -11.94 4.22
CA PHE A 158 -14.81 -11.56 4.25
C PHE A 158 -14.35 -11.37 5.71
N PRO A 159 -13.18 -11.90 6.11
CA PRO A 159 -12.71 -11.74 7.47
C PRO A 159 -12.43 -10.27 7.80
N HIS A 160 -12.97 -9.82 8.92
CA HIS A 160 -12.76 -8.46 9.42
C HIS A 160 -11.89 -8.50 10.67
N LEU A 161 -10.98 -7.53 10.77
CA LEU A 161 -10.17 -7.38 11.97
C LEU A 161 -11.04 -6.93 13.14
N THR A 162 -10.72 -7.37 14.36
CA THR A 162 -11.57 -7.13 15.54
C THR A 162 -11.76 -5.65 15.87
N ASP A 163 -10.80 -4.81 15.47
CA ASP A 163 -10.80 -3.36 15.65
C ASP A 163 -11.17 -2.60 14.37
N SER A 164 -11.65 -3.30 13.34
CA SER A 164 -12.12 -2.67 12.11
C SER A 164 -13.55 -2.17 12.25
N ALA A 165 -13.80 -0.98 11.72
CA ALA A 165 -15.13 -0.40 11.57
C ALA A 165 -15.41 -0.15 10.08
N PRO A 166 -16.68 -0.25 9.63
CA PRO A 166 -17.03 0.16 8.29
C PRO A 166 -16.69 1.64 8.08
N SER A 167 -15.92 1.94 7.03
CA SER A 167 -15.44 3.29 6.70
C SER A 167 -15.74 3.63 5.24
N CYS A 168 -15.15 4.69 4.67
CA CYS A 168 -15.44 5.18 3.31
C CYS A 168 -16.90 5.60 3.08
N GLY A 169 -17.50 6.36 3.99
CA GLY A 169 -18.85 6.90 3.78
C GLY A 169 -19.96 5.83 3.68
N GLY A 170 -19.72 4.63 4.23
CA GLY A 170 -20.70 3.54 4.23
C GLY A 170 -20.67 2.67 2.97
N GLN A 171 -19.62 2.76 2.14
CA GLN A 171 -19.45 1.85 1.02
C GLN A 171 -19.22 0.41 1.49
N ALA A 172 -19.95 -0.52 0.88
CA ALA A 172 -19.80 -1.94 1.19
C ALA A 172 -18.38 -2.42 0.80
N GLY A 173 -17.81 -3.28 1.64
CA GLY A 173 -16.46 -3.80 1.43
C GLY A 173 -15.33 -2.85 1.84
N CYS A 174 -15.62 -1.62 2.30
CA CYS A 174 -14.61 -0.72 2.89
C CYS A 174 -14.60 -0.79 4.42
N TRP A 175 -13.42 -1.03 4.97
CA TRP A 175 -13.19 -1.12 6.40
C TRP A 175 -11.95 -0.32 6.80
N GLN A 176 -11.96 0.24 8.00
CA GLN A 176 -10.83 0.97 8.56
C GLN A 176 -10.49 0.43 9.94
N THR A 177 -9.20 0.22 10.18
CA THR A 177 -8.63 -0.08 11.50
C THR A 177 -8.01 1.16 12.09
N GLY A 178 -7.83 1.22 13.41
CA GLY A 178 -7.04 2.28 14.06
C GLY A 178 -5.53 2.13 13.89
N ASN A 179 -5.07 1.04 13.27
CA ASN A 179 -3.66 0.75 13.09
C ASN A 179 -3.10 1.47 11.86
N THR A 180 -2.13 2.36 12.05
CA THR A 180 -1.47 3.10 10.95
C THR A 180 -0.37 2.30 10.26
N HIS A 181 -0.04 1.10 10.75
CA HIS A 181 0.95 0.22 10.14
C HIS A 181 0.29 -0.82 9.23
N TRP A 182 0.09 -0.46 7.96
CA TRP A 182 -0.54 -1.33 6.97
C TRP A 182 0.08 -2.73 6.88
N ARG A 183 1.40 -2.88 7.10
CA ARG A 183 2.08 -4.18 7.05
C ARG A 183 1.54 -5.18 8.08
N GLY A 184 1.24 -4.72 9.30
CA GLY A 184 0.69 -5.58 10.34
C GLY A 184 -0.75 -5.99 10.03
N VAL A 185 -1.53 -5.05 9.49
CA VAL A 185 -2.89 -5.28 9.01
C VAL A 185 -2.90 -6.31 7.88
N ALA A 186 -2.03 -6.12 6.87
CA ALA A 186 -1.86 -7.04 5.74
C ALA A 186 -1.51 -8.45 6.21
N MET A 187 -0.47 -8.60 7.04
CA MET A 187 -0.04 -9.91 7.55
C MET A 187 -1.15 -10.64 8.31
N THR A 188 -1.95 -9.90 9.10
CA THR A 188 -3.06 -10.50 9.85
C THR A 188 -4.19 -10.96 8.92
N LEU A 189 -4.55 -10.14 7.93
CA LEU A 189 -5.55 -10.49 6.92
C LEU A 189 -5.07 -11.66 6.05
N GLU A 190 -3.80 -11.65 5.64
CA GLU A 190 -3.18 -12.73 4.88
C GLU A 190 -3.24 -14.05 5.63
N GLN A 191 -2.86 -14.04 6.91
CA GLN A 191 -2.90 -15.23 7.75
C GLN A 191 -4.32 -15.76 7.93
N ASP A 192 -5.32 -14.89 8.16
CA ASP A 192 -6.70 -15.32 8.34
C ASP A 192 -7.28 -15.89 7.03
N LEU A 193 -7.05 -15.22 5.89
CA LEU A 193 -7.45 -15.69 4.57
C LEU A 193 -6.78 -17.02 4.20
N GLN A 194 -5.48 -17.17 4.41
CA GLN A 194 -4.78 -18.44 4.19
C GLN A 194 -5.32 -19.56 5.08
N SER A 195 -5.67 -19.26 6.34
CA SER A 195 -6.27 -20.25 7.26
C SER A 195 -7.64 -20.77 6.78
N ARG A 196 -8.32 -19.99 5.91
CA ARG A 196 -9.60 -20.34 5.27
C ARG A 196 -9.43 -20.97 3.88
N GLY A 197 -8.18 -21.18 3.44
CA GLY A 197 -7.86 -21.82 2.16
C GLY A 197 -7.82 -20.88 0.96
N TYR A 198 -7.74 -19.56 1.18
CA TYR A 198 -7.48 -18.62 0.09
C TYR A 198 -5.98 -18.59 -0.25
N MET A 199 -5.68 -18.39 -1.53
CA MET A 199 -4.36 -18.08 -2.07
C MET A 199 -4.25 -16.57 -2.26
N ILE A 200 -3.09 -16.01 -1.93
CA ILE A 200 -2.87 -14.56 -1.92
C ILE A 200 -1.59 -14.25 -2.65
N ASP A 201 -1.70 -13.45 -3.70
CA ASP A 201 -0.58 -12.96 -4.49
C ASP A 201 -0.50 -11.44 -4.40
N GLN A 202 0.62 -10.91 -3.94
CA GLN A 202 0.82 -9.46 -3.87
C GLN A 202 1.07 -8.91 -5.28
N LEU A 203 0.26 -7.94 -5.70
CA LEU A 203 0.43 -7.23 -6.96
C LEU A 203 1.31 -6.00 -6.74
N GLU A 204 2.45 -5.96 -7.42
CA GLU A 204 3.34 -4.82 -7.42
C GLU A 204 2.86 -3.83 -8.48
N LEU A 205 2.22 -2.73 -8.05
CA LEU A 205 1.88 -1.64 -8.96
C LEU A 205 3.13 -0.80 -9.22
N ALA A 206 3.32 -0.39 -10.47
CA ALA A 206 4.49 0.39 -10.90
C ALA A 206 4.71 1.67 -10.08
N ASP A 207 3.62 2.24 -9.55
CA ASP A 207 3.63 3.43 -8.72
C ASP A 207 3.52 3.05 -7.24
N ASP A 208 4.66 2.80 -6.59
CA ASP A 208 4.82 2.40 -5.18
C ASP A 208 4.44 3.54 -4.20
N THR A 209 3.17 3.94 -4.23
CA THR A 209 2.64 5.19 -3.68
C THR A 209 2.00 5.03 -2.30
N GLY A 210 2.35 3.97 -1.57
CA GLY A 210 1.80 3.68 -0.25
C GLY A 210 0.46 2.95 -0.26
N ILE A 211 0.04 2.45 -1.43
CA ILE A 211 -1.03 1.46 -1.58
C ILE A 211 -0.45 0.07 -1.78
N ARG A 212 -1.17 -0.95 -1.33
CA ARG A 212 -0.81 -2.36 -1.54
C ARG A 212 -2.03 -3.11 -2.01
N VAL A 213 -1.86 -3.91 -3.05
CA VAL A 213 -2.94 -4.68 -3.64
C VAL A 213 -2.57 -6.15 -3.60
N TYR A 214 -3.50 -6.96 -3.12
CA TYR A 214 -3.34 -8.41 -3.05
C TYR A 214 -4.46 -9.04 -3.86
N ALA A 215 -4.10 -9.88 -4.83
CA ALA A 215 -5.05 -10.74 -5.51
C ALA A 215 -5.35 -11.93 -4.59
N VAL A 216 -6.61 -12.09 -4.20
CA VAL A 216 -7.09 -13.16 -3.34
C VAL A 216 -7.95 -14.09 -4.18
N SER A 217 -7.61 -15.37 -4.19
CA SER A 217 -8.29 -16.37 -4.99
C SER A 217 -8.51 -17.66 -4.20
N LYS A 218 -9.52 -18.45 -4.60
CA LYS A 218 -9.80 -19.75 -4.02
C LYS A 218 -10.31 -20.68 -5.11
N ALA A 219 -10.00 -21.98 -4.98
CA ALA A 219 -10.24 -22.93 -6.05
C ALA A 219 -11.74 -23.00 -6.41
N GLY A 220 -12.07 -22.64 -7.65
CA GLY A 220 -13.46 -22.63 -8.16
C GLY A 220 -14.23 -21.33 -7.89
N GLU A 221 -13.61 -20.32 -7.28
CA GLU A 221 -14.20 -19.00 -7.00
C GLU A 221 -13.53 -17.90 -7.84
N ILE A 222 -14.24 -16.81 -8.07
CA ILE A 222 -13.69 -15.63 -8.77
C ILE A 222 -12.65 -14.94 -7.87
N ALA A 223 -11.52 -14.57 -8.46
CA ALA A 223 -10.50 -13.80 -7.75
C ALA A 223 -11.01 -12.37 -7.48
N TYR A 224 -10.67 -11.85 -6.31
CA TYR A 224 -10.93 -10.46 -5.92
C TYR A 224 -9.65 -9.81 -5.40
N TYR A 225 -9.66 -8.49 -5.28
CA TYR A 225 -8.51 -7.69 -4.91
C TYR A 225 -8.74 -7.04 -3.55
N LEU A 226 -7.77 -7.21 -2.67
CA LEU A 226 -7.70 -6.54 -1.38
C LEU A 226 -6.76 -5.35 -1.53
N ASN A 227 -7.32 -4.14 -1.50
CA ASN A 227 -6.58 -2.88 -1.64
C ASN A 227 -6.40 -2.26 -0.25
N LEU A 228 -5.17 -2.03 0.17
CA LEU A 228 -4.84 -1.41 1.45
C LEU A 228 -4.25 -0.03 1.23
N LEU A 229 -4.76 0.95 1.96
CA LEU A 229 -4.28 2.32 1.99
C LEU A 229 -3.96 2.71 3.43
N SER A 230 -2.72 3.13 3.66
CA SER A 230 -2.31 3.70 4.94
C SER A 230 -2.69 5.18 5.00
N THR A 231 -3.48 5.58 5.99
CA THR A 231 -3.84 6.97 6.27
C THR A 231 -3.28 7.41 7.63
N PHE A 232 -3.44 8.69 7.97
CA PHE A 232 -3.06 9.20 9.30
C PHE A 232 -3.99 8.70 10.43
N GLU A 233 -5.20 8.29 10.08
CA GLU A 233 -6.22 7.82 11.03
C GLU A 233 -6.22 6.30 11.17
N GLY A 234 -5.44 5.59 10.35
CA GLY A 234 -5.31 4.15 10.41
C GLY A 234 -5.08 3.52 9.03
N THR A 235 -5.40 2.23 8.89
CA THR A 235 -5.30 1.53 7.61
C THR A 235 -6.70 1.22 7.12
N VAL A 236 -6.99 1.67 5.91
CA VAL A 236 -8.22 1.34 5.19
C VAL A 236 -7.93 0.14 4.31
N TYR A 237 -8.82 -0.85 4.30
CA TYR A 237 -8.79 -1.95 3.33
C TYR A 237 -10.13 -2.10 2.64
N ILE A 238 -10.08 -2.29 1.32
CA ILE A 238 -11.23 -2.37 0.43
C ILE A 238 -11.14 -3.64 -0.42
N VAL A 239 -12.23 -4.40 -0.44
CA VAL A 239 -12.36 -5.59 -1.29
C VAL A 239 -13.10 -5.21 -2.58
N SER A 240 -12.52 -5.49 -3.74
CA SER A 240 -13.07 -5.15 -5.06
C SER A 240 -12.79 -6.24 -6.11
N GLU A 241 -13.52 -6.24 -7.23
CA GLU A 241 -13.30 -7.20 -8.33
C GLU A 241 -12.10 -6.83 -9.21
N GLN A 242 -11.67 -5.57 -9.17
CA GLN A 242 -10.56 -5.05 -9.95
C GLN A 242 -9.57 -4.36 -9.02
N PRO A 243 -8.26 -4.38 -9.33
CA PRO A 243 -7.26 -3.62 -8.57
C PRO A 243 -7.59 -2.13 -8.69
N MET A 244 -7.64 -1.43 -7.56
CA MET A 244 -7.93 0.00 -7.54
C MET A 244 -6.65 0.82 -7.49
N THR A 245 -6.65 1.93 -8.23
CA THR A 245 -5.59 2.93 -8.19
C THR A 245 -5.68 3.75 -6.91
N ARG A 246 -4.59 4.46 -6.57
CA ARG A 246 -4.56 5.30 -5.38
C ARG A 246 -5.57 6.45 -5.47
N GLU A 247 -5.73 7.00 -6.66
CA GLU A 247 -6.64 8.12 -6.94
C GLU A 247 -8.10 7.70 -6.70
N GLU A 248 -8.47 6.48 -7.14
CA GLU A 248 -9.79 5.90 -6.87
C GLU A 248 -10.01 5.64 -5.38
N LEU A 249 -9.00 5.08 -4.68
CA LEU A 249 -9.07 4.85 -3.23
C LEU A 249 -9.24 6.16 -2.46
N ASN A 250 -8.46 7.19 -2.78
CA ASN A 250 -8.55 8.50 -2.14
C ASN A 250 -9.93 9.14 -2.38
N ALA A 251 -10.48 9.01 -3.59
CA ALA A 251 -11.81 9.49 -3.92
C ALA A 251 -12.90 8.80 -3.07
N MET A 252 -12.79 7.50 -2.82
CA MET A 252 -13.74 6.75 -1.98
C MET A 252 -13.60 7.05 -0.49
N VAL A 253 -12.38 7.15 0.02
CA VAL A 253 -12.13 7.44 1.45
C VAL A 253 -12.46 8.90 1.79
N GLY A 254 -12.61 9.77 0.79
CA GLY A 254 -12.86 11.20 0.99
C GLY A 254 -11.64 11.96 1.51
N VAL A 255 -10.45 11.40 1.32
CA VAL A 255 -9.19 12.06 1.66
C VAL A 255 -8.90 13.07 0.54
N GLN A 256 -9.38 14.31 0.72
CA GLN A 256 -8.94 15.40 -0.13
C GLN A 256 -7.46 15.67 0.14
N SER A 257 -6.62 15.29 -0.82
CA SER A 257 -5.17 15.54 -0.86
C SER A 257 -4.82 17.02 -0.76
#